data_AF-A0ABD0YKS2-F1
#
_entry.id   AF-A0ABD0YKS2-F1
#
_cell.length_a   1.000
_cell.length_b   1.000
_cell.length_c   1.000
_cell.angle_alpha   90.00
_cell.angle_beta   90.00
_cell.angle_gamma   90.00
#
_symmetry.space_group_name_H-M   'P 1'
#
loop_
_entity.id
_entity.type
_entity.pdbx_description
1 polymer ?
#
loop_
_entity_poly.entity_id
_entity_poly.type
_entity_poly.pdbx_seq_one_letter_code
_entity_poly.pdbx_strand_id
1 'polypeptide(L)'
;MKREPLVSRLSLYDLAHTAGVAADLGHIDTPSGVSGHAGKESLQEALRDMDVVLIPAGLPRKPGMSRDDLFNSNASVPRADLPQDCVRALTARIQDAGTEVVKAKAGAGSATLSMAHAAARFALSLCRGLCSHKGVVECAYVASDVTQAKYFATPLILGPEGVECNLGTGHLSQYECALVQAAIPQLQDNIQKGEQFVNAQC
;
A
#
# COMPACT_ATOMS: atom_id res chain seq x y z
N MET A 1 8.11 -11.21 5.80
CA MET A 1 8.93 -11.62 4.65
C MET A 1 9.92 -12.71 5.01
N LYS A 2 11.03 -12.48 5.74
CA LYS A 2 12.03 -13.53 6.05
C LYS A 2 11.47 -14.83 6.68
N ARG A 3 10.42 -14.73 7.50
CA ARG A 3 9.75 -15.90 8.13
C ARG A 3 8.77 -16.65 7.22
N GLU A 4 8.54 -16.17 6.01
CA GLU A 4 7.53 -16.76 5.13
C GLU A 4 8.11 -17.90 4.27
N PRO A 5 7.50 -19.10 4.27
CA PRO A 5 7.94 -20.22 3.43
C PRO A 5 7.87 -19.96 1.91
N LEU A 6 6.94 -19.10 1.46
CA LEU A 6 6.81 -18.70 0.05
C LEU A 6 7.95 -17.78 -0.42
N VAL A 7 8.79 -17.24 0.48
CA VAL A 7 9.88 -16.34 0.12
C VAL A 7 11.20 -17.12 0.10
N SER A 8 11.67 -17.50 -1.08
CA SER A 8 12.94 -18.21 -1.25
C SER A 8 14.17 -17.30 -1.12
N ARG A 9 14.07 -16.05 -1.58
CA ARG A 9 15.15 -15.06 -1.56
C ARG A 9 14.61 -13.68 -1.18
N LEU A 10 15.29 -13.03 -0.24
CA LEU A 10 15.01 -11.67 0.20
C LEU A 10 16.20 -10.77 -0.14
N SER A 11 16.03 -9.98 -1.20
CA SER A 11 17.00 -8.96 -1.61
C SER A 11 16.61 -7.62 -0.99
N LEU A 12 17.43 -7.11 -0.07
CA LEU A 12 17.23 -5.81 0.57
C LEU A 12 18.05 -4.75 -0.15
N TYR A 13 17.45 -3.59 -0.40
CA TYR A 13 18.11 -2.45 -0.99
C TYR A 13 17.80 -1.18 -0.21
N ASP A 14 18.82 -0.37 0.04
CA ASP A 14 18.69 0.99 0.56
C ASP A 14 19.92 1.81 0.12
N LEU A 15 19.90 3.13 0.29
CA LEU A 15 21.08 3.97 0.08
C LEU A 15 22.15 3.74 1.16
N ALA A 16 21.76 3.31 2.36
CA ALA A 16 22.67 3.08 3.48
C ALA A 16 22.19 1.96 4.42
N HIS A 17 23.12 1.45 5.24
CA HIS A 17 22.87 0.51 6.35
C HIS A 17 22.32 -0.88 5.98
N THR A 18 22.12 -1.19 4.69
CA THR A 18 21.54 -2.45 4.23
C THR A 18 22.33 -3.69 4.63
N ALA A 19 23.67 -3.61 4.63
CA ALA A 19 24.54 -4.74 4.97
C ALA A 19 24.29 -5.25 6.40
N GLY A 20 24.12 -4.35 7.37
CA GLY A 20 23.85 -4.71 8.75
C GLY A 20 22.47 -5.34 8.93
N VAL A 21 21.45 -4.79 8.25
CA VAL A 21 20.08 -5.33 8.26
C VAL A 21 20.04 -6.73 7.63
N ALA A 22 20.76 -6.95 6.53
CA ALA A 22 20.85 -8.25 5.89
C ALA A 22 21.53 -9.30 6.78
N ALA A 23 22.62 -8.91 7.47
CA ALA A 23 23.29 -9.78 8.43
C ALA A 23 22.38 -10.17 9.60
N ASP A 24 21.65 -9.20 10.17
CA ASP A 24 20.70 -9.43 11.26
C ASP A 24 19.58 -10.41 10.83
N LEU A 25 18.91 -10.14 9.71
CA LEU A 25 17.88 -11.03 9.19
C LEU A 25 18.42 -12.40 8.76
N GLY A 26 19.68 -12.47 8.33
CA GLY A 26 20.36 -13.70 7.93
C GLY A 26 20.51 -14.71 9.06
N HIS A 27 20.53 -14.27 10.32
CA HIS A 27 20.60 -15.16 11.48
C HIS A 27 19.28 -15.84 11.84
N ILE A 28 18.15 -15.42 11.24
CA ILE A 28 16.85 -16.05 11.49
C ILE A 28 16.80 -17.40 10.77
N ASP A 29 16.73 -18.49 11.54
CA ASP A 29 16.69 -19.88 11.07
C ASP A 29 15.44 -20.21 10.26
N THR A 30 15.48 -19.83 8.98
CA THR A 30 14.42 -19.95 7.99
C THR A 30 15.07 -20.15 6.62
N PRO A 31 14.43 -20.88 5.70
CA PRO A 31 15.07 -21.30 4.43
C PRO A 31 15.37 -20.15 3.46
N SER A 32 14.76 -18.97 3.66
CA SER A 32 14.93 -17.82 2.77
C SER A 32 16.36 -17.27 2.79
N GLY A 33 17.03 -17.20 1.64
CA GLY A 33 18.34 -16.51 1.54
C GLY A 33 18.18 -15.00 1.67
N VAL A 34 19.13 -14.31 2.32
CA VAL A 34 19.09 -12.84 2.49
C VAL A 34 20.35 -12.23 1.90
N SER A 35 20.19 -11.16 1.10
CA SER A 35 21.28 -10.33 0.59
C SER A 35 20.99 -8.85 0.85
N GLY A 36 22.02 -8.07 1.15
CA GLY A 36 21.91 -6.63 1.35
C GLY A 36 22.70 -5.85 0.30
N HIS A 37 22.04 -4.88 -0.33
CA HIS A 37 22.57 -4.04 -1.40
C HIS A 37 22.51 -2.57 -0.96
N ALA A 38 23.64 -1.86 -1.04
CA ALA A 38 23.72 -0.46 -0.65
C ALA A 38 24.31 0.39 -1.78
N GLY A 39 23.85 1.64 -1.90
CA GLY A 39 24.32 2.57 -2.93
C GLY A 39 23.61 2.39 -4.28
N LYS A 40 23.52 3.46 -5.07
CA LYS A 40 22.71 3.49 -6.31
C LYS A 40 23.18 2.45 -7.34
N GLU A 41 24.47 2.17 -7.35
CA GLU A 41 25.15 1.23 -8.23
C GLU A 41 24.73 -0.23 -8.03
N SER A 42 24.25 -0.59 -6.83
CA SER A 42 23.84 -1.97 -6.52
C SER A 42 22.34 -2.22 -6.75
N LEU A 43 21.57 -1.21 -7.16
CA LEU A 43 20.12 -1.36 -7.38
C LEU A 43 19.81 -2.42 -8.45
N GLN A 44 20.58 -2.42 -9.54
CA GLN A 44 20.36 -3.40 -10.62
C GLN A 44 20.60 -4.83 -10.13
N GLU A 45 21.61 -5.04 -9.29
CA GLU A 45 21.88 -6.34 -8.67
C GLU A 45 20.77 -6.73 -7.71
N ALA A 46 20.28 -5.79 -6.90
CA ALA A 46 19.20 -6.02 -5.95
C ALA A 46 17.90 -6.49 -6.62
N LEU A 47 17.60 -6.00 -7.82
CA LEU A 47 16.39 -6.30 -8.58
C LEU A 47 16.49 -7.56 -9.46
N ARG A 48 17.70 -8.10 -9.64
CA ARG A 48 17.94 -9.17 -10.59
C ARG A 48 17.21 -10.45 -10.20
N ASP A 49 16.40 -10.96 -11.13
CA ASP A 49 15.59 -12.18 -10.98
C ASP A 49 14.65 -12.13 -9.75
N MET A 50 14.08 -10.95 -9.44
CA MET A 50 13.06 -10.77 -8.41
C MET A 50 11.64 -10.89 -9.00
N ASP A 51 10.81 -11.74 -8.41
CA ASP A 51 9.41 -11.91 -8.82
C ASP A 51 8.50 -10.81 -8.27
N VAL A 52 8.81 -10.30 -7.08
CA VAL A 52 8.04 -9.24 -6.40
C VAL A 52 8.99 -8.21 -5.83
N VAL A 53 8.72 -6.93 -6.12
CA VAL A 53 9.48 -5.79 -5.59
C VAL A 53 8.58 -4.96 -4.68
N LEU A 54 8.95 -4.84 -3.40
CA LEU A 54 8.28 -3.96 -2.44
C LEU A 54 9.07 -2.66 -2.31
N ILE A 55 8.40 -1.52 -2.50
CA ILE A 55 9.02 -0.18 -2.38
C ILE A 55 8.38 0.57 -1.19
N PRO A 56 8.83 0.33 0.06
CA PRO A 56 8.43 1.13 1.21
C PRO A 56 9.24 2.43 1.35
N ALA A 57 10.21 2.66 0.47
CA ALA A 57 11.12 3.80 0.51
C ALA A 57 10.35 5.12 0.43
N GLY A 58 10.68 6.03 1.33
CA GLY A 58 10.03 7.32 1.42
C GLY A 58 10.42 8.03 2.71
N LEU A 59 10.29 9.36 2.69
CA LEU A 59 10.53 10.14 3.90
C LEU A 59 9.29 10.10 4.80
N PRO A 60 9.45 9.86 6.11
CA PRO A 60 8.33 9.97 7.04
C PRO A 60 7.83 11.41 7.08
N ARG A 61 6.52 11.58 7.27
CA ARG A 61 5.90 12.92 7.39
C ARG A 61 6.47 13.65 8.62
N LYS A 62 6.84 14.93 8.46
CA LYS A 62 7.25 15.84 9.55
C LYS A 62 6.04 16.66 10.06
N PRO A 63 6.02 17.07 11.35
CA PRO A 63 5.01 17.99 11.86
C PRO A 63 5.14 19.36 11.17
N GLY A 64 4.04 19.91 10.65
CA GLY A 64 3.99 21.26 10.07
C GLY A 64 3.90 21.39 8.53
N MET A 65 3.62 20.32 7.77
CA MET A 65 3.13 20.45 6.39
C MET A 65 1.60 20.58 6.39
N SER A 66 1.06 21.65 5.78
CA SER A 66 -0.39 21.79 5.56
C SER A 66 -0.78 21.36 4.13
N ARG A 67 -2.03 20.95 3.98
CA ARG A 67 -2.83 21.32 2.82
C ARG A 67 -4.30 21.37 3.27
N ASP A 68 -4.65 22.54 3.78
CA ASP A 68 -5.93 22.98 4.38
C ASP A 68 -7.12 22.75 3.41
N ASP A 69 -8.39 22.52 3.75
CA ASP A 69 -9.19 22.62 4.97
C ASP A 69 -10.40 21.64 4.86
N LEU A 70 -11.00 21.33 6.01
CA LEU A 70 -12.39 20.94 6.23
C LEU A 70 -12.84 19.45 6.23
N PHE A 71 -13.34 19.13 7.43
CA PHE A 71 -14.58 18.44 7.82
C PHE A 71 -15.16 17.29 6.99
N ASN A 72 -15.58 16.32 7.81
CA ASN A 72 -16.64 15.36 7.60
C ASN A 72 -16.33 14.25 6.60
N SER A 73 -16.15 13.06 7.19
CA SER A 73 -16.72 11.80 6.71
C SER A 73 -15.75 10.93 5.82
N ASN A 74 -15.14 9.79 6.26
CA ASN A 74 -15.25 8.41 5.63
C ASN A 74 -14.50 7.09 6.00
N ALA A 75 -15.30 6.02 6.24
CA ALA A 75 -15.13 4.67 6.81
C ALA A 75 -14.66 3.69 5.78
N SER A 76 -14.18 2.55 6.26
CA SER A 76 -14.85 1.25 6.03
C SER A 76 -14.27 0.12 6.91
N VAL A 77 -15.12 -0.51 7.74
CA VAL A 77 -14.94 -1.90 8.20
C VAL A 77 -16.29 -2.61 7.95
N PRO A 78 -16.39 -3.95 8.03
CA PRO A 78 -17.20 -4.77 7.14
C PRO A 78 -18.70 -4.50 7.37
N ARG A 79 -19.58 -4.94 6.46
CA ARG A 79 -21.05 -4.81 6.59
C ARG A 79 -21.59 -5.58 7.81
N ALA A 80 -21.40 -5.01 8.99
CA ALA A 80 -22.33 -5.15 10.09
C ALA A 80 -23.47 -4.15 9.82
N ASP A 81 -24.70 -4.50 10.21
CA ASP A 81 -25.81 -3.56 10.27
C ASP A 81 -25.51 -2.52 11.36
N LEU A 82 -24.64 -1.57 11.01
CA LEU A 82 -24.21 -0.49 11.88
C LEU A 82 -25.19 0.67 11.70
N PRO A 83 -25.61 1.31 12.80
CA PRO A 83 -26.31 2.59 12.70
C PRO A 83 -25.51 3.59 11.87
N GLN A 84 -26.20 4.44 11.11
CA GLN A 84 -25.56 5.38 10.19
C GLN A 84 -24.54 6.30 10.88
N ASP A 85 -24.76 6.65 12.15
CA ASP A 85 -23.79 7.41 12.95
C ASP A 85 -22.52 6.63 13.26
N CYS A 86 -22.64 5.32 13.52
CA CYS A 86 -21.50 4.44 13.71
C CYS A 86 -20.73 4.27 12.40
N VAL A 87 -21.43 4.12 11.27
CA VAL A 87 -20.81 4.13 9.94
C VAL A 87 -20.02 5.42 9.80
N ARG A 88 -20.64 6.59 10.06
CA ARG A 88 -20.03 7.92 10.01
C ARG A 88 -18.85 8.16 10.97
N ALA A 89 -18.83 7.53 12.13
CA ALA A 89 -17.70 7.65 13.05
C ALA A 89 -16.51 6.77 12.60
N LEU A 90 -16.81 5.52 12.21
CA LEU A 90 -15.83 4.55 11.74
C LEU A 90 -15.12 5.05 10.49
N THR A 91 -15.93 5.55 9.58
CA THR A 91 -15.89 6.92 9.10
C THR A 91 -14.53 7.58 8.94
N ALA A 92 -14.54 8.81 9.42
CA ALA A 92 -13.42 9.70 9.57
C ALA A 92 -12.22 9.01 10.21
N ARG A 93 -12.44 8.12 11.19
CA ARG A 93 -11.35 7.43 11.87
C ARG A 93 -10.45 6.65 10.92
N ILE A 94 -10.98 6.05 9.86
CA ILE A 94 -10.17 5.30 8.89
C ILE A 94 -9.36 6.23 7.98
N GLN A 95 -9.97 7.30 7.49
CA GLN A 95 -9.26 8.35 6.75
C GLN A 95 -8.18 9.04 7.58
N ASP A 96 -8.45 9.27 8.87
CA ASP A 96 -7.59 10.03 9.78
C ASP A 96 -6.59 9.17 10.56
N ALA A 97 -6.66 7.84 10.49
CA ALA A 97 -5.82 6.93 11.27
C ALA A 97 -4.31 7.24 11.10
N GLY A 98 -3.88 7.57 9.88
CA GLY A 98 -2.49 7.94 9.62
C GLY A 98 -2.07 9.26 10.29
N THR A 99 -3.00 10.19 10.46
CA THR A 99 -2.80 11.47 11.16
C THR A 99 -2.79 11.25 12.67
N GLU A 100 -3.69 10.41 13.18
CA GLU A 100 -3.72 10.01 14.59
C GLU A 100 -2.39 9.43 15.04
N VAL A 101 -1.77 8.55 14.23
CA VAL A 101 -0.47 7.95 14.56
C VAL A 101 0.65 9.00 14.58
N VAL A 102 0.68 9.94 13.63
CA VAL A 102 1.69 11.01 13.61
C VAL A 102 1.56 11.90 14.85
N LYS A 103 0.32 12.23 15.24
CA LYS A 103 0.03 13.00 16.46
C LYS A 103 0.45 12.22 17.71
N ALA A 104 0.10 10.94 17.81
CA ALA A 104 0.47 10.07 18.92
C ALA A 104 1.98 9.90 19.08
N LYS A 105 2.73 9.95 17.97
CA LYS A 105 4.20 9.94 17.95
C LYS A 105 4.83 11.32 18.12
N ALA A 106 4.05 12.37 18.44
CA ALA A 106 4.52 13.74 18.56
C ALA A 106 5.36 14.23 17.36
N GLY A 107 5.02 13.78 16.15
CA GLY A 107 5.76 14.11 14.94
C GLY A 107 7.06 13.34 14.72
N ALA A 108 7.42 12.37 15.58
CA ALA A 108 8.58 11.49 15.42
C ALA A 108 8.39 10.39 14.35
N GLY A 109 7.62 10.70 13.30
CA GLY A 109 7.33 9.81 12.17
C GLY A 109 5.89 9.26 12.15
N SER A 110 5.59 8.49 11.11
CA SER A 110 4.27 7.92 10.82
C SER A 110 4.16 6.46 11.27
N ALA A 111 3.09 5.78 10.86
CA ALA A 111 2.89 4.34 11.07
C ALA A 111 4.02 3.54 10.41
N THR A 112 4.73 2.73 11.20
CA THR A 112 5.84 1.88 10.75
C THR A 112 5.48 0.41 10.87
N LEU A 113 5.22 -0.08 12.10
CA LEU A 113 4.93 -1.49 12.35
C LEU A 113 3.64 -1.97 11.66
N SER A 114 2.56 -1.20 11.74
CA SER A 114 1.29 -1.54 11.08
C SER A 114 1.42 -1.49 9.56
N MET A 115 2.20 -0.55 9.02
CA MET A 115 2.49 -0.50 7.58
C MET A 115 3.35 -1.69 7.14
N ALA A 116 4.36 -2.08 7.92
CA ALA A 116 5.16 -3.27 7.64
C ALA A 116 4.31 -4.54 7.63
N HIS A 117 3.36 -4.66 8.57
CA HIS A 117 2.40 -5.76 8.59
C HIS A 117 1.48 -5.75 7.36
N ALA A 118 0.90 -4.60 7.01
CA ALA A 118 0.02 -4.45 5.84
C ALA A 118 0.74 -4.76 4.52
N ALA A 119 1.95 -4.22 4.34
CA ALA A 119 2.78 -4.49 3.16
C ALA A 119 3.18 -5.96 3.07
N ALA A 120 3.56 -6.58 4.19
CA ALA A 120 3.84 -8.01 4.22
C ALA A 120 2.60 -8.83 3.86
N ARG A 121 1.43 -8.55 4.43
CA ARG A 121 0.18 -9.22 4.08
C ARG A 121 -0.12 -9.13 2.58
N PHE A 122 -0.03 -7.93 2.00
CA PHE A 122 -0.30 -7.74 0.58
C PHE A 122 0.70 -8.49 -0.31
N ALA A 123 1.99 -8.43 0.01
CA ALA A 123 3.02 -9.17 -0.72
C ALA A 123 2.83 -10.69 -0.61
N LEU A 124 2.40 -11.18 0.55
CA LEU A 124 2.05 -12.59 0.76
C LEU A 124 0.88 -13.02 -0.11
N SER A 125 -0.16 -12.18 -0.20
CA SER A 125 -1.28 -12.41 -1.12
C SER A 125 -0.81 -12.44 -2.58
N LEU A 126 0.06 -11.52 -2.99
CA LEU A 126 0.69 -11.57 -4.32
C LEU A 126 1.46 -12.88 -4.55
N CYS A 127 2.34 -13.29 -3.62
CA CYS A 127 3.07 -14.56 -3.72
C CYS A 127 2.11 -15.76 -3.85
N ARG A 128 0.99 -15.77 -3.10
CA ARG A 128 -0.03 -16.81 -3.22
C ARG A 128 -0.68 -16.82 -4.61
N GLY A 129 -1.02 -15.65 -5.15
CA GLY A 129 -1.53 -15.49 -6.51
C GLY A 129 -0.55 -16.02 -7.56
N LEU A 130 0.73 -15.64 -7.45
CA LEU A 130 1.81 -16.13 -8.32
C LEU A 130 1.97 -17.66 -8.25
N CYS A 131 1.84 -18.24 -7.05
CA CYS A 131 1.81 -19.69 -6.84
C CYS A 131 0.45 -20.34 -7.21
N SER A 132 -0.39 -19.70 -8.04
CA SER A 132 -1.66 -20.22 -8.54
C SER A 132 -2.68 -20.62 -7.46
N HIS A 133 -2.61 -20.01 -6.27
CA HIS A 133 -3.65 -20.21 -5.27
C HIS A 133 -4.93 -19.51 -5.72
N LYS A 134 -6.05 -20.23 -5.68
CA LYS A 134 -7.35 -19.68 -6.10
C LYS A 134 -7.96 -18.80 -5.02
N GLY A 135 -8.73 -17.79 -5.46
CA GLY A 135 -9.54 -16.96 -4.56
C GLY A 135 -8.74 -15.97 -3.73
N VAL A 136 -7.53 -15.62 -4.15
CA VAL A 136 -6.76 -14.54 -3.51
C VAL A 136 -7.36 -13.21 -3.93
N VAL A 137 -7.96 -12.50 -2.98
CA VAL A 137 -8.58 -11.19 -3.21
C VAL A 137 -7.95 -10.15 -2.29
N GLU A 138 -7.47 -9.05 -2.87
CA GLU A 138 -6.94 -7.90 -2.14
C GLU A 138 -7.41 -6.59 -2.77
N CYS A 139 -7.57 -5.55 -1.96
CA CYS A 139 -7.79 -4.19 -2.48
C CYS A 139 -6.45 -3.55 -2.82
N ALA A 140 -6.31 -3.03 -4.04
CA ALA A 140 -5.13 -2.28 -4.44
C ALA A 140 -5.48 -1.12 -5.38
N TYR A 141 -4.70 -0.05 -5.32
CA TYR A 141 -4.81 1.08 -6.24
C TYR A 141 -4.08 0.76 -7.53
N VAL A 142 -4.83 0.55 -8.61
CA VAL A 142 -4.33 0.11 -9.92
C VAL A 142 -4.92 0.96 -11.04
N ALA A 143 -4.36 0.86 -12.24
CA ALA A 143 -5.00 1.39 -13.44
C ALA A 143 -6.39 0.75 -13.58
N SER A 144 -7.42 1.57 -13.79
CA SER A 144 -8.80 1.13 -13.63
C SER A 144 -9.76 2.00 -14.43
N ASP A 145 -10.72 1.35 -15.10
CA ASP A 145 -11.82 2.00 -15.82
C ASP A 145 -13.14 1.95 -15.03
N VAL A 146 -13.10 1.54 -13.76
CA VAL A 146 -14.30 1.41 -12.89
C VAL A 146 -14.92 2.78 -12.57
N THR A 147 -14.14 3.85 -12.67
CA THR A 147 -14.58 5.23 -12.43
C THR A 147 -14.01 6.16 -13.51
N GLN A 148 -14.29 7.47 -13.43
CA GLN A 148 -13.69 8.47 -14.33
C GLN A 148 -12.20 8.77 -14.03
N ALA A 149 -11.65 8.24 -12.93
CA ALA A 149 -10.24 8.38 -12.61
C ALA A 149 -9.43 7.23 -13.25
N LYS A 150 -8.31 7.55 -13.91
CA LYS A 150 -7.43 6.57 -14.59
C LYS A 150 -6.88 5.47 -13.68
N TYR A 151 -6.83 5.75 -12.38
CA TYR A 151 -6.38 4.83 -11.35
C TYR A 151 -7.41 4.87 -10.21
N PHE A 152 -7.75 3.70 -9.67
CA PHE A 152 -8.71 3.59 -8.58
C PHE A 152 -8.47 2.32 -7.77
N ALA A 153 -8.86 2.33 -6.49
CA ALA A 153 -8.71 1.18 -5.60
C ALA A 153 -10.00 0.36 -5.53
N THR A 154 -9.92 -0.91 -5.93
CA THR A 154 -11.02 -1.88 -5.87
C THR A 154 -10.49 -3.24 -5.44
N PRO A 155 -11.36 -4.18 -5.02
CA PRO A 155 -10.98 -5.57 -4.81
C PRO A 155 -10.55 -6.21 -6.12
N LEU A 156 -9.40 -6.89 -6.11
CA LEU A 156 -8.79 -7.54 -7.25
C LEU A 156 -8.59 -9.02 -6.95
N ILE A 157 -8.90 -9.88 -7.92
CA ILE A 157 -8.44 -11.27 -7.91
C ILE A 157 -6.99 -11.29 -8.39
N LEU A 158 -6.11 -11.87 -7.58
CA LEU A 158 -4.70 -12.06 -7.89
C LEU A 158 -4.46 -13.46 -8.43
N GLY A 159 -3.71 -13.56 -9.52
CA GLY A 159 -3.36 -14.81 -10.19
C GLY A 159 -1.88 -14.88 -10.60
N PRO A 160 -1.50 -15.87 -11.42
CA PRO A 160 -0.11 -16.15 -11.79
C PRO A 160 0.60 -14.99 -12.49
N GLU A 161 -0.15 -14.14 -13.20
CA GLU A 161 0.34 -13.01 -13.98
C GLU A 161 0.01 -11.65 -13.32
N GLY A 162 -0.21 -11.64 -12.00
CA GLY A 162 -0.57 -10.43 -11.25
C GLY A 162 -2.08 -10.24 -11.12
N VAL A 163 -2.62 -9.11 -11.59
CA VAL A 163 -4.05 -8.81 -11.47
C VAL A 163 -4.83 -9.57 -12.55
N GLU A 164 -5.61 -10.57 -12.14
CA GLU A 164 -6.40 -11.40 -13.06
C GLU A 164 -7.77 -10.77 -13.35
N CYS A 165 -8.42 -10.22 -12.32
CA CYS A 165 -9.75 -9.61 -12.47
C CYS A 165 -9.95 -8.46 -11.49
N ASN A 166 -10.52 -7.36 -11.99
CA ASN A 166 -11.00 -6.26 -11.17
C ASN A 166 -12.48 -6.47 -10.84
N LEU A 167 -12.81 -6.63 -9.56
CA LEU A 167 -14.18 -6.91 -9.11
C LEU A 167 -15.07 -5.65 -9.07
N GLY A 168 -14.49 -4.48 -9.36
CA GLY A 168 -15.19 -3.20 -9.33
C GLY A 168 -15.62 -2.78 -7.93
N THR A 169 -16.58 -1.87 -7.86
CA THR A 169 -17.11 -1.35 -6.58
C THR A 169 -18.21 -2.22 -5.99
N GLY A 170 -18.74 -3.19 -6.75
CA GLY A 170 -19.90 -3.97 -6.37
C GLY A 170 -21.13 -3.08 -6.14
N HIS A 171 -21.96 -3.44 -5.16
CA HIS A 171 -23.09 -2.61 -4.74
C HIS A 171 -22.67 -1.65 -3.64
N LEU A 172 -22.77 -0.35 -3.90
CA LEU A 172 -22.51 0.70 -2.92
C LEU A 172 -23.83 1.24 -2.36
N SER A 173 -23.84 1.58 -1.08
CA SER A 173 -24.89 2.38 -0.46
C SER A 173 -24.89 3.81 -1.01
N GLN A 174 -26.01 4.53 -0.83
CA GLN A 174 -26.08 5.94 -1.24
C GLN A 174 -24.98 6.79 -0.58
N TYR A 175 -24.65 6.47 0.67
CA TYR A 175 -23.58 7.11 1.41
C TYR A 175 -22.21 6.84 0.76
N GLU A 176 -21.87 5.58 0.47
CA GLU A 176 -20.63 5.21 -0.23
C GLU A 176 -20.52 5.84 -1.63
N CYS A 177 -21.62 5.87 -2.38
CA CYS A 177 -21.68 6.53 -3.70
C CYS A 177 -21.30 8.02 -3.62
N ALA A 178 -21.86 8.74 -2.64
CA ALA A 178 -21.56 10.16 -2.46
C ALA A 178 -20.07 10.43 -2.20
N LEU A 179 -19.36 9.46 -1.62
CA LEU A 179 -17.97 9.60 -1.22
C LEU A 179 -17.00 9.25 -2.31
N VAL A 180 -17.34 8.21 -3.08
CA VAL A 180 -16.66 7.96 -4.34
C VAL A 180 -16.75 9.20 -5.20
N GLN A 181 -17.96 9.76 -5.38
CA GLN A 181 -18.17 11.00 -6.14
C GLN A 181 -17.37 12.18 -5.60
N ALA A 182 -17.34 12.40 -4.28
CA ALA A 182 -16.57 13.47 -3.67
C ALA A 182 -15.05 13.28 -3.81
N ALA A 183 -14.57 12.02 -3.85
CA ALA A 183 -13.15 11.71 -3.98
C ALA A 183 -12.61 11.81 -5.42
N ILE A 184 -13.46 11.60 -6.45
CA ILE A 184 -13.02 11.60 -7.86
C ILE A 184 -12.24 12.86 -8.25
N PRO A 185 -12.71 14.10 -7.99
CA PRO A 185 -11.99 15.30 -8.40
C PRO A 185 -10.60 15.40 -7.76
N GLN A 186 -10.49 15.07 -6.48
CA GLN A 186 -9.21 15.08 -5.76
C GLN A 186 -8.26 13.99 -6.29
N LEU A 187 -8.80 12.81 -6.61
CA LEU A 187 -8.01 11.73 -7.22
C LEU A 187 -7.49 12.14 -8.60
N GLN A 188 -8.32 12.76 -9.44
CA GLN A 188 -7.92 13.23 -10.76
C GLN A 188 -6.82 14.28 -10.68
N ASP A 189 -6.94 15.25 -9.78
CA ASP A 189 -5.90 16.26 -9.51
C ASP A 189 -4.58 15.60 -9.04
N ASN A 190 -4.66 14.63 -8.13
CA ASN A 190 -3.47 13.90 -7.66
C ASN A 190 -2.81 13.05 -8.76
N ILE A 191 -3.61 12.36 -9.60
CA ILE A 191 -3.12 11.60 -10.75
C ILE A 191 -2.42 12.54 -11.73
N GLN A 192 -3.06 13.67 -12.07
CA GLN A 192 -2.50 14.64 -13.00
C GLN A 192 -1.17 15.20 -12.50
N LYS A 193 -1.05 15.53 -11.21
CA LYS A 193 0.22 15.94 -10.60
C LYS A 193 1.31 14.89 -10.76
N GLY A 194 0.98 13.61 -10.57
CA GLY A 194 1.91 12.50 -10.76
C GLY A 194 2.38 12.38 -12.21
N GLU A 195 1.45 12.39 -13.17
CA GLU A 195 1.77 12.30 -14.60
C GLU A 195 2.62 13.50 -15.07
N GLN A 196 2.26 14.71 -14.64
CA GLN A 196 3.02 15.92 -14.96
C GLN A 196 4.44 15.89 -14.40
N PHE A 197 4.62 15.39 -13.18
CA PHE A 197 5.95 15.27 -12.58
C PHE A 197 6.88 14.37 -13.38
N VAL A 198 6.38 13.22 -13.88
CA VAL A 198 7.16 12.31 -14.73
C VAL A 198 7.45 12.94 -16.09
N ASN A 199 6.43 13.52 -16.74
CA ASN A 199 6.58 14.13 -18.06
C ASN A 199 7.50 15.36 -18.05
N ALA A 200 7.65 16.04 -16.91
CA ALA A 200 8.58 17.16 -16.76
C ALA A 200 10.05 16.71 -16.61
N GLN A 201 10.31 15.41 -16.40
CA GLN A 201 11.65 14.83 -16.25
C GLN A 201 12.12 14.05 -17.49
N CYS A 202 11.25 13.88 -18.49
CA CYS A 202 11.57 13.32 -19.80
C CYS A 202 11.83 14.43 -20.82
#